data_AF-A0A1T1ZX98-F1
#
_entry.id   AF-A0A1T1ZX98-F1
#
_cell.length_a   1.000
_cell.length_b   1.000
_cell.length_c   1.000
_cell.angle_alpha   90.00
_cell.angle_beta   90.00
_cell.angle_gamma   90.00
#
_symmetry.space_group_name_H-M   'P 1'
#
loop_
_entity.id
_entity.type
_entity.pdbx_description
1 polymer ?
#
loop_
_entity_poly.entity_id
_entity_poly.type
_entity_poly.pdbx_seq_one_letter_code
_entity_poly.pdbx_strand_id
1 'polypeptide(L)'
;MKSFRDKMLGARPEIAEREIEFRAKIDLAMQLRALRDAANLTQEQVAVRSGLTLKTVEACEALAGTMPEPADVALYRAALQIHPSAG
;
A
#
# COMPACT_ATOMS: atom_id res chain seq x y z
N MET A 1 13.89 24.72 -24.24
CA MET A 1 13.58 25.33 -22.93
C MET A 1 13.39 24.21 -21.92
N LYS A 2 14.07 24.24 -20.78
CA LYS A 2 13.81 23.27 -19.69
C LYS A 2 12.43 23.55 -19.09
N SER A 3 11.62 22.51 -18.89
CA SER A 3 10.28 22.66 -18.30
C SER A 3 10.39 23.22 -16.88
N PHE A 4 9.30 23.80 -16.36
CA PHE A 4 9.27 24.26 -14.97
C PHE A 4 9.62 23.13 -13.99
N ARG A 5 9.17 21.90 -14.30
CA ARG A 5 9.52 20.68 -13.56
C ARG A 5 11.01 20.39 -13.57
N ASP A 6 11.68 20.49 -14.72
CA ASP A 6 13.14 20.24 -14.82
C ASP A 6 13.97 21.27 -14.05
N LYS A 7 13.49 22.53 -14.00
CA LYS A 7 14.14 23.59 -13.19
C LYS A 7 13.93 23.35 -11.70
N MET A 8 12.75 22.90 -11.30
CA MET A 8 12.41 22.52 -9.93
C MET A 8 13.24 21.32 -9.44
N LEU A 9 13.30 20.24 -10.22
CA LEU A 9 14.07 19.04 -9.87
C LEU A 9 15.58 19.32 -9.79
N GLY A 10 16.10 20.21 -10.65
CA GLY A 10 17.50 20.65 -10.58
C GLY A 10 17.82 21.51 -9.36
N ALA A 11 16.83 22.20 -8.78
CA ALA A 11 17.01 23.06 -7.62
C ALA A 11 16.72 22.34 -6.28
N ARG A 12 15.94 21.26 -6.31
CA ARG A 12 15.46 20.51 -5.14
C ARG A 12 15.38 19.02 -5.44
N PRO A 13 16.51 18.29 -5.42
CA PRO A 13 16.55 16.86 -5.70
C PRO A 13 15.68 16.04 -4.73
N GLU A 14 15.44 16.54 -3.50
CA GLU A 14 14.58 15.90 -2.50
C GLU A 14 13.11 15.74 -2.96
N ILE A 15 12.68 16.52 -3.97
CA ILE A 15 11.36 16.40 -4.57
C ILE A 15 11.27 15.17 -5.47
N ALA A 16 12.34 14.85 -6.20
CA ALA A 16 12.40 13.68 -7.06
C ALA A 16 12.28 12.38 -6.24
N GLU A 17 12.99 12.31 -5.12
CA GLU A 17 12.96 11.16 -4.20
C GLU A 17 11.56 10.96 -3.61
N ARG A 18 10.94 12.04 -3.12
CA ARG A 18 9.55 12.00 -2.64
C ARG A 18 8.56 11.59 -3.73
N GLU A 19 8.71 12.07 -4.97
CA GLU A 19 7.85 11.65 -6.08
C GLU A 19 7.94 10.13 -6.33
N ILE A 20 9.13 9.54 -6.22
CA ILE A 20 9.34 8.09 -6.36
C ILE A 20 8.65 7.34 -5.21
N GLU A 21 8.86 7.77 -3.97
CA GLU A 21 8.23 7.16 -2.80
C GLU A 21 6.70 7.24 -2.86
N PHE A 22 6.15 8.39 -3.27
CA PHE A 22 4.71 8.56 -3.47
C PHE A 22 4.16 7.59 -4.51
N ARG A 23 4.86 7.42 -5.64
CA ARG A 23 4.44 6.48 -6.67
C ARG A 23 4.47 5.04 -6.17
N ALA A 24 5.55 4.64 -5.51
CA ALA A 24 5.68 3.31 -4.93
C ALA A 24 4.57 3.02 -3.90
N LYS A 25 4.21 4.00 -3.07
CA LYS A 25 3.11 3.91 -2.11
C LYS A 25 1.76 3.69 -2.79
N ILE A 26 1.45 4.50 -3.80
CA ILE A 26 0.21 4.39 -4.58
C ILE A 26 0.11 3.00 -5.23
N ASP A 27 1.18 2.56 -5.90
CA ASP A 27 1.22 1.29 -6.59
C ASP A 27 1.00 0.12 -5.62
N LEU A 28 1.67 0.14 -4.46
CA LEU A 28 1.47 -0.87 -3.42
C LEU A 28 0.03 -0.89 -2.89
N ALA A 29 -0.53 0.26 -2.56
CA ALA A 29 -1.88 0.37 -2.03
C ALA A 29 -2.93 -0.16 -3.01
N MET A 30 -2.81 0.17 -4.30
CA MET A 30 -3.68 -0.35 -5.35
C MET A 30 -3.55 -1.86 -5.52
N GLN A 31 -2.34 -2.41 -5.47
CA GLN A 31 -2.12 -3.86 -5.54
C GLN A 31 -2.79 -4.59 -4.36
N LEU A 32 -2.65 -4.07 -3.14
CA LEU A 32 -3.27 -4.71 -1.96
C LEU A 32 -4.79 -4.68 -2.04
N ARG A 33 -5.40 -3.56 -2.45
CA ARG A 33 -6.84 -3.47 -2.71
C ARG A 33 -7.30 -4.50 -3.73
N ALA A 34 -6.61 -4.59 -4.87
CA ALA A 34 -6.96 -5.55 -5.91
C ALA A 34 -6.88 -7.00 -5.42
N LEU A 35 -5.88 -7.34 -4.60
CA LEU A 35 -5.76 -8.68 -4.01
C LEU A 35 -6.88 -8.96 -3.00
N ARG A 36 -7.24 -7.98 -2.16
CA ARG A 36 -8.38 -8.10 -1.22
C ARG A 36 -9.70 -8.31 -1.96
N ASP A 37 -9.94 -7.52 -2.99
CA ASP A 37 -11.14 -7.61 -3.82
C ASP A 37 -11.20 -8.97 -4.55
N ALA A 38 -10.07 -9.46 -5.07
CA ALA A 38 -9.98 -10.80 -5.67
C ALA A 38 -10.21 -11.94 -4.66
N ALA A 39 -9.84 -11.74 -3.40
CA ALA A 39 -10.13 -12.67 -2.31
C ALA A 39 -11.56 -12.53 -1.76
N ASN A 40 -12.35 -11.55 -2.26
CA ASN A 40 -13.69 -11.21 -1.79
C ASN A 40 -13.75 -10.97 -0.27
N LEU A 41 -12.79 -10.21 0.26
CA LEU A 41 -12.71 -9.87 1.69
C LEU A 41 -12.98 -8.39 1.95
N THR A 42 -13.57 -8.07 3.09
CA THR A 42 -13.58 -6.70 3.63
C THR A 42 -12.27 -6.41 4.36
N GLN A 43 -11.97 -5.13 4.61
CA GLN A 43 -10.79 -4.72 5.37
C GLN A 43 -10.82 -5.29 6.80
N GLU A 44 -11.98 -5.34 7.44
CA GLU A 44 -12.16 -5.94 8.77
C GLU A 44 -11.85 -7.43 8.76
N GLN A 45 -12.27 -8.15 7.71
CA GLN A 45 -11.93 -9.56 7.56
C GLN A 45 -10.43 -9.78 7.36
N VAL A 46 -9.75 -8.91 6.60
CA VAL A 46 -8.29 -8.96 6.49
C VAL A 46 -7.64 -8.72 7.85
N ALA A 47 -8.07 -7.69 8.59
CA ALA A 47 -7.54 -7.38 9.92
C ALA A 47 -7.65 -8.57 10.88
N VAL A 48 -8.82 -9.22 10.93
CA VAL A 48 -9.05 -10.42 11.74
C VAL A 48 -8.14 -11.57 11.31
N ARG A 49 -8.02 -11.84 10.00
CA ARG A 49 -7.21 -12.96 9.48
C ARG A 49 -5.71 -12.74 9.63
N SER A 50 -5.24 -11.49 9.50
CA SER A 50 -3.82 -11.15 9.59
C SER A 50 -3.36 -10.88 11.02
N GLY A 51 -4.29 -10.71 11.97
CA GLY A 51 -4.01 -10.21 13.32
C GLY A 51 -3.58 -8.74 13.36
N LEU A 52 -3.77 -8.00 12.26
CA LEU A 52 -3.46 -6.57 12.19
C LEU A 52 -4.64 -5.77 12.73
N THR A 53 -4.38 -4.54 13.17
CA THR A 53 -5.47 -3.61 13.47
C THR A 53 -6.13 -3.14 12.17
N LEU A 54 -7.42 -2.80 12.23
CA LEU A 54 -8.12 -2.22 11.08
C LEU A 54 -7.41 -0.97 10.56
N LYS A 55 -6.91 -0.11 11.45
CA LYS A 55 -6.14 1.09 11.10
C LYS A 55 -4.86 0.75 10.32
N THR A 56 -4.18 -0.34 10.66
CA THR A 56 -2.99 -0.80 9.91
C THR A 56 -3.36 -1.29 8.52
N VAL A 57 -4.48 -2.03 8.39
CA VAL A 57 -5.03 -2.46 7.10
C VAL A 57 -5.41 -1.26 6.22
N GLU A 58 -6.11 -0.28 6.78
CA GLU A 58 -6.44 0.99 6.11
C GLU A 58 -5.17 1.73 5.66
N ALA A 59 -4.14 1.79 6.52
CA ALA A 59 -2.87 2.43 6.19
C ALA A 59 -2.13 1.69 5.07
N CYS A 60 -2.21 0.37 5.00
CA CYS A 60 -1.69 -0.42 3.89
C CYS A 60 -2.39 -0.09 2.58
N GLU A 61 -3.71 0.10 2.61
CA GLU A 61 -4.52 0.42 1.43
C GLU A 61 -4.60 1.93 1.12
N ALA A 62 -4.05 2.81 1.96
CA ALA A 62 -4.09 4.25 1.72
C ALA A 62 -3.18 4.66 0.55
N LEU A 63 -3.68 5.53 -0.34
CA LEU A 63 -2.90 6.08 -1.47
C LEU A 63 -1.88 7.15 -1.03
N ALA A 64 -2.02 7.64 0.19
CA ALA A 64 -1.20 8.70 0.76
C ALA A 64 -0.80 8.35 2.19
N GLY A 65 0.17 9.10 2.72
CA GLY A 65 0.75 8.85 4.03
C GLY A 65 2.00 7.96 3.94
N THR A 66 2.44 7.48 5.10
CA THR A 66 3.68 6.72 5.24
C THR A 66 3.61 5.37 4.53
N MET A 67 4.74 4.94 3.95
CA MET A 67 4.91 3.56 3.48
C MET A 67 4.65 2.61 4.65
N PRO A 68 3.80 1.57 4.47
CA PRO A 68 3.56 0.61 5.54
C PRO A 68 4.80 -0.25 5.76
N GLU A 69 4.98 -0.75 6.98
CA GLU A 69 6.11 -1.62 7.31
C GLU A 69 6.06 -2.91 6.47
N PRO A 70 7.20 -3.41 5.96
CA PRO A 70 7.22 -4.63 5.16
C PRO A 70 6.60 -5.85 5.86
N ALA A 71 6.74 -5.93 7.18
CA ALA A 71 6.16 -6.99 8.00
C ALA A 71 4.62 -6.96 7.97
N ASP A 72 4.01 -5.77 8.06
CA ASP A 72 2.56 -5.61 7.99
C ASP A 72 2.03 -6.00 6.60
N VAL A 73 2.76 -5.62 5.54
CA VAL A 73 2.42 -6.01 4.16
C VAL A 73 2.48 -7.53 3.98
N ALA A 74 3.47 -8.19 4.59
CA ALA A 74 3.59 -9.65 4.54
C ALA A 74 2.43 -10.34 5.25
N LEU A 75 2.05 -9.89 6.45
CA LEU A 75 0.90 -10.40 7.21
C LEU A 75 -0.42 -10.19 6.44
N TYR A 76 -0.61 -9.00 5.86
CA TYR A 76 -1.75 -8.69 5.01
C TYR A 76 -1.85 -9.70 3.85
N ARG A 77 -0.76 -9.89 3.08
CA ARG A 77 -0.76 -10.80 1.93
C ARG A 77 -1.00 -12.26 2.34
N ALA A 78 -0.42 -12.70 3.45
CA ALA A 78 -0.63 -14.04 3.98
C ALA A 78 -2.11 -14.28 4.32
N ALA A 79 -2.80 -13.29 4.90
CA ALA A 79 -4.23 -13.38 5.24
C ALA A 79 -5.15 -13.59 4.04
N LEU A 80 -4.73 -13.18 2.84
CA LEU A 80 -5.49 -13.39 1.59
C LEU A 80 -5.31 -14.81 1.03
N GLN A 81 -4.22 -15.49 1.36
CA GLN A 81 -3.93 -16.86 0.91
C GLN A 81 -4.59 -17.93 1.79
N ILE A 82 -5.12 -17.53 2.95
CA ILE A 82 -5.88 -18.42 3.83
C ILE A 82 -7.25 -18.65 3.19
N HIS A 83 -7.36 -19.73 2.42
CA HIS A 83 -8.67 -20.25 2.01
C HIS A 83 -9.42 -20.65 3.28
N PRO A 84 -10.71 -20.27 3.45
CA PRO A 84 -11.53 -20.97 4.42
C PRO A 84 -11.56 -22.43 3.94
N SER A 85 -11.13 -23.36 4.80
CA SER A 85 -11.46 -24.76 4.59
C SER A 85 -12.96 -24.83 4.41
N ALA A 86 -13.43 -25.33 3.27
CA ALA A 86 -14.85 -25.66 3.11
C ALA A 86 -15.23 -26.58 4.29
N GLY A 87 -16.04 -26.04 5.19
CA GLY A 87 -16.66 -26.73 6.32
C GLY A 87 -18.15 -26.54 6.23
#